data_AF-A0A8B6E593-F1
#
_entry.id   AF-A0A8B6E593-F1
#
_cell.length_a   1.000
_cell.length_b   1.000
_cell.length_c   1.000
_cell.angle_alpha   90.00
_cell.angle_beta   90.00
_cell.angle_gamma   90.00
#
_symmetry.space_group_name_H-M   'P 1'
#
loop_
_entity.id
_entity.type
_entity.pdbx_description
1 polymer ?
#
loop_
_entity_poly.entity_id
_entity_poly.type
_entity_poly.pdbx_seq_one_letter_code
_entity_poly.pdbx_strand_id
1 'polypeptide(L)'
;MEFNLRPQWRLSNFRSQRPVCGKCGIGHSRLCFATFKNCYKCGEKGHYARMCNIHKPSVEVKGHQKCNDIKVKSKKRADRDRSRFNEHFDRKRQMLELPFTNTRNTAFVSALDTTYSVKVELKRIKEKLKEKNINSGKFKFQHSKKDEEISDLKEELKSIKTSLDSHVIQIKELQEELEKFKATPEDLDMFNLHWRNEFLKSENLRIMEACNKERRQHHLVKCKFDEDYEEIVANHPKYVNLAFDYEQLQRTVGQQYTESLKHWKEEIEQLKKKNEQQDLVIKRYQQQQQLQNQQKVIQQPQEWNQQPQQWNQQQDEYHQGHFNHRRNNRHDRREHGGRFY
;
A
#
# COMPACT_ATOMS: atom_id res chain seq x y z
N MET A 1 -23.87 -29.35 34.88
CA MET A 1 -23.03 -30.51 34.48
C MET A 1 -23.16 -30.67 32.97
N GLU A 2 -22.28 -30.05 32.19
CA GLU A 2 -22.30 -30.14 30.72
C GLU A 2 -21.06 -30.91 30.25
N PHE A 3 -21.29 -32.06 29.63
CA PHE A 3 -20.25 -32.96 29.14
C PHE A 3 -19.73 -32.48 27.77
N ASN A 4 -18.48 -31.99 27.74
CA ASN A 4 -17.74 -31.73 26.50
C ASN A 4 -17.12 -33.04 25.98
N LEU A 5 -17.79 -33.72 25.05
CA LEU A 5 -17.23 -34.85 24.31
C LEU A 5 -16.34 -34.36 23.15
N ARG A 6 -15.03 -34.27 23.38
CA ARG A 6 -14.03 -34.18 22.30
C ARG A 6 -13.69 -35.59 21.79
N PRO A 7 -13.82 -35.88 20.48
CA PRO A 7 -13.48 -37.20 19.97
C PRO A 7 -11.95 -37.38 19.85
N GLN A 8 -11.43 -38.42 20.50
CA GLN A 8 -10.05 -38.90 20.37
C GLN A 8 -9.86 -39.65 19.04
N TRP A 9 -9.24 -39.02 18.04
CA TRP A 9 -8.61 -39.77 16.96
C TRP A 9 -7.28 -39.13 16.52
N ARG A 10 -6.27 -40.00 16.40
CA ARG A 10 -4.96 -39.89 15.73
C ARG A 10 -3.74 -39.45 16.57
N LEU A 11 -3.19 -40.45 17.25
CA LEU A 11 -1.73 -40.62 17.40
C LEU A 11 -1.23 -41.45 16.21
N SER A 12 -0.62 -40.82 15.20
CA SER A 12 0.32 -41.53 14.31
C SER A 12 1.36 -40.59 13.69
N ASN A 13 2.61 -40.88 14.05
CA ASN A 13 3.89 -40.56 13.42
C ASN A 13 4.25 -39.10 13.17
N PHE A 14 4.99 -38.58 14.14
CA PHE A 14 5.82 -37.38 14.13
C PHE A 14 6.86 -37.43 13.01
N ARG A 15 6.63 -36.67 11.93
CA ARG A 15 7.63 -35.83 11.25
C ARG A 15 6.91 -34.97 10.20
N SER A 16 6.80 -33.66 10.48
CA SER A 16 6.36 -32.57 9.59
C SER A 16 4.87 -32.33 9.32
N GLN A 17 3.92 -32.78 10.16
CA GLN A 17 2.52 -32.37 9.99
C GLN A 17 2.26 -31.03 10.69
N ARG A 18 2.28 -29.93 9.93
CA ARG A 18 1.66 -28.68 10.38
C ARG A 18 0.21 -28.98 10.76
N PRO A 19 -0.31 -28.44 11.89
CA PRO A 19 -1.69 -28.69 12.30
C PRO A 19 -2.62 -28.33 11.15
N VAL A 20 -3.31 -29.34 10.62
CA VAL A 20 -4.33 -29.12 9.59
C VAL A 20 -5.50 -28.40 10.23
N CYS A 21 -6.02 -27.39 9.57
CA CYS A 21 -7.15 -26.66 10.10
C CYS A 21 -8.37 -27.58 10.20
N GLY A 22 -9.00 -27.68 11.38
CA GLY A 22 -10.18 -28.52 11.61
C GLY A 22 -11.39 -28.15 10.73
N LYS A 23 -11.41 -26.93 10.16
CA LYS A 23 -12.49 -26.46 9.27
C LYS A 23 -12.29 -26.88 7.81
N CYS A 24 -11.06 -26.90 7.31
CA CYS A 24 -10.80 -27.14 5.88
C CYS A 24 -9.87 -28.32 5.56
N GLY A 25 -9.27 -28.95 6.56
CA GLY A 25 -8.35 -30.08 6.40
C GLY A 25 -6.99 -29.75 5.78
N ILE A 26 -6.68 -28.47 5.56
CA ILE A 26 -5.41 -27.99 4.97
C ILE A 26 -4.62 -27.21 6.03
N GLY A 27 -3.28 -27.33 6.03
CA GLY A 27 -2.42 -26.54 6.90
C GLY A 27 -2.28 -25.10 6.40
N HIS A 28 -2.67 -24.12 7.20
CA HIS A 28 -2.50 -22.68 6.93
C HIS A 28 -2.15 -21.93 8.22
N SER A 29 -1.53 -20.75 8.10
CA SER A 29 -0.86 -20.11 9.23
C SER A 29 -1.80 -19.46 10.25
N ARG A 30 -2.83 -18.69 9.87
CA ARG A 30 -3.70 -17.98 10.86
C ARG A 30 -5.16 -17.74 10.47
N LEU A 31 -5.50 -17.61 9.18
CA LEU A 31 -6.88 -17.40 8.72
C LEU A 31 -7.26 -18.47 7.70
N CYS A 32 -8.34 -19.20 7.98
CA CYS A 32 -8.84 -20.22 7.09
C CYS A 32 -9.64 -19.57 5.96
N PHE A 33 -9.23 -19.72 4.71
CA PHE A 33 -10.00 -19.15 3.59
C PHE A 33 -11.45 -19.69 3.51
N ALA A 34 -11.69 -20.86 4.11
CA ALA A 34 -13.03 -21.43 4.21
C ALA A 34 -13.98 -20.67 5.16
N THR A 35 -13.48 -19.78 6.05
CA THR A 35 -14.38 -18.98 6.91
C THR A 35 -15.09 -17.85 6.16
N PHE A 36 -14.54 -17.41 5.02
CA PHE A 36 -15.09 -16.29 4.25
C PHE A 36 -15.91 -16.72 3.03
N LYS A 37 -15.90 -18.02 2.69
CA LYS A 37 -16.64 -18.55 1.54
C LYS A 37 -17.77 -19.47 2.00
N ASN A 38 -18.94 -19.25 1.40
CA ASN A 38 -20.08 -20.15 1.52
C ASN A 38 -19.81 -21.42 0.72
N CYS A 39 -20.18 -22.59 1.26
CA CYS A 39 -20.10 -23.84 0.53
C CYS A 39 -21.10 -23.82 -0.64
N TYR A 40 -20.62 -24.08 -1.86
CA TYR A 40 -21.48 -24.11 -3.06
C TYR A 40 -22.58 -25.17 -3.04
N LYS A 41 -22.50 -26.18 -2.16
CA LYS A 41 -23.51 -27.24 -2.06
C LYS A 41 -24.60 -26.94 -1.03
N CYS A 42 -24.24 -26.39 0.13
CA CYS A 42 -25.18 -26.17 1.24
C CYS A 42 -25.40 -24.71 1.63
N GLY A 43 -24.63 -23.77 1.07
CA GLY A 43 -24.71 -22.35 1.40
C GLY A 43 -24.03 -21.94 2.72
N GLU A 44 -23.64 -22.89 3.59
CA GLU A 44 -23.05 -22.57 4.89
C GLU A 44 -21.55 -22.23 4.80
N LYS A 45 -21.09 -21.32 5.66
CA LYS A 45 -19.67 -20.93 5.78
C LYS A 45 -18.87 -21.99 6.55
N GLY A 46 -17.55 -22.04 6.32
CA GLY A 46 -16.63 -22.79 7.18
C GLY A 46 -16.13 -24.13 6.62
N HIS A 47 -16.52 -24.53 5.40
CA HIS A 47 -15.97 -25.72 4.74
C HIS A 47 -15.97 -25.59 3.22
N TYR A 48 -15.16 -26.41 2.53
CA TYR A 48 -15.18 -26.52 1.07
C TYR A 48 -16.25 -27.52 0.60
N ALA A 49 -16.79 -27.36 -0.60
CA ALA A 49 -17.82 -28.24 -1.19
C ALA A 49 -17.47 -29.75 -1.19
N ARG A 50 -16.18 -30.10 -1.26
CA ARG A 50 -15.69 -31.49 -1.16
C ARG A 50 -15.76 -32.09 0.25
N MET A 51 -15.88 -31.26 1.27
CA MET A 51 -16.02 -31.65 2.68
C MET A 51 -17.45 -31.45 3.21
N CYS A 52 -18.39 -31.08 2.33
CA CYS A 52 -19.79 -30.90 2.70
C CYS A 52 -20.41 -32.26 3.07
N ASN A 53 -20.92 -32.38 4.30
CA ASN A 53 -21.49 -33.63 4.79
C ASN A 53 -22.93 -33.88 4.33
N ILE A 54 -23.59 -32.89 3.68
CA ILE A 54 -25.00 -33.00 3.24
C ILE A 54 -25.21 -34.12 2.20
N HIS A 55 -24.17 -34.51 1.46
CA HIS A 55 -24.24 -35.60 0.48
C HIS A 55 -23.49 -36.86 0.89
N LYS A 56 -23.18 -37.06 2.17
CA LYS A 56 -22.91 -38.42 2.63
C LYS A 56 -24.27 -39.03 2.91
N PRO A 57 -24.86 -39.83 2.00
CA PRO A 57 -25.97 -40.67 2.42
C PRO A 57 -25.48 -41.40 3.65
N SER A 58 -26.21 -41.27 4.74
CA SER A 58 -26.07 -42.10 5.93
C SER A 58 -26.38 -43.53 5.51
N VAL A 59 -25.40 -44.17 4.87
CA VAL A 59 -25.41 -45.61 4.67
C VAL A 59 -25.18 -46.16 6.06
N GLU A 60 -26.28 -46.51 6.73
CA GLU A 60 -26.25 -47.42 7.86
C GLU A 60 -25.38 -48.61 7.45
N VAL A 61 -24.22 -48.70 8.10
CA VAL A 61 -23.25 -49.76 7.87
C VAL A 61 -23.85 -51.04 8.43
N LYS A 62 -24.68 -51.72 7.63
CA LYS A 62 -24.92 -53.15 7.82
C LYS A 62 -23.62 -53.88 7.46
N GLY A 63 -23.19 -54.73 8.39
CA GLY A 63 -21.83 -55.25 8.51
C GLY A 63 -21.19 -55.70 7.20
N HIS A 64 -20.01 -55.14 6.90
CA HIS A 64 -19.09 -55.75 5.95
C HIS A 64 -18.50 -57.01 6.59
N GLN A 65 -19.10 -58.13 6.22
CA GLN A 65 -18.56 -59.45 6.41
C GLN A 65 -17.16 -59.51 5.78
N LYS A 66 -16.17 -59.88 6.61
CA LYS A 66 -14.74 -59.98 6.29
C LYS A 66 -14.48 -60.58 4.89
N CYS A 67 -14.02 -59.77 3.95
CA CYS A 67 -13.42 -60.27 2.72
C CYS A 67 -11.93 -60.59 2.98
N ASN A 68 -11.65 -61.82 3.42
CA ASN A 68 -10.28 -62.30 3.64
C ASN A 68 -9.49 -62.55 2.32
N ASP A 69 -10.08 -62.30 1.15
CA ASP A 69 -9.50 -62.67 -0.16
C ASP A 69 -8.58 -61.62 -0.81
N ILE A 70 -8.38 -60.45 -0.19
CA ILE A 70 -7.47 -59.42 -0.73
C ILE A 70 -5.99 -59.81 -0.58
N LYS A 71 -5.65 -60.68 0.38
CA LYS A 71 -4.25 -61.05 0.63
C LYS A 71 -3.67 -61.97 -0.46
N VAL A 72 -4.47 -62.82 -1.09
CA VAL A 72 -3.98 -63.79 -2.09
C VAL A 72 -3.64 -63.12 -3.44
N LYS A 73 -4.36 -62.04 -3.81
CA LYS A 73 -4.06 -61.27 -5.03
C LYS A 73 -2.76 -60.45 -4.93
N SER A 74 -2.27 -60.18 -3.71
CA SER A 74 -1.03 -59.41 -3.51
C SER A 74 0.24 -60.21 -3.86
N LYS A 75 0.27 -61.52 -3.57
CA LYS A 75 1.45 -62.36 -3.81
C LYS A 75 1.72 -62.58 -5.30
N LYS A 76 0.70 -62.92 -6.08
CA LYS A 76 0.80 -63.01 -7.56
C LYS A 76 1.20 -61.69 -8.24
N ARG A 77 0.91 -60.54 -7.62
CA ARG A 77 1.35 -59.24 -8.15
C ARG A 77 2.82 -58.99 -7.78
N ALA A 78 3.20 -59.23 -6.53
CA ALA A 78 4.58 -59.13 -6.08
C ALA A 78 5.52 -60.06 -6.85
N ASP A 79 5.11 -61.30 -7.13
CA ASP A 79 5.91 -62.26 -7.90
C ASP A 79 6.07 -61.79 -9.35
N ARG A 80 5.02 -61.23 -9.98
CA ARG A 80 5.10 -60.65 -11.33
C ARG A 80 6.05 -59.46 -11.38
N ASP A 81 5.96 -58.57 -10.41
CA ASP A 81 6.84 -57.40 -10.33
C ASP A 81 8.28 -57.85 -10.08
N ARG A 82 8.51 -58.86 -9.24
CA ARG A 82 9.83 -59.46 -9.00
C ARG A 82 10.42 -60.11 -10.25
N SER A 83 9.63 -60.85 -11.03
CA SER A 83 10.09 -61.41 -12.31
C SER A 83 10.46 -60.33 -13.31
N ARG A 84 9.68 -59.24 -13.40
CA ARG A 84 9.99 -58.09 -14.26
C ARG A 84 11.30 -57.41 -13.87
N PHE A 85 11.57 -57.28 -12.57
CA PHE A 85 12.84 -56.73 -12.09
C PHE A 85 14.01 -57.66 -12.42
N ASN A 86 13.88 -58.95 -12.18
CA ASN A 86 14.94 -59.91 -12.49
C ASN A 86 15.28 -59.90 -13.99
N GLU A 87 14.27 -59.94 -14.86
CA GLU A 87 14.45 -59.86 -16.32
C GLU A 87 15.16 -58.56 -16.75
N HIS A 88 14.81 -57.43 -16.12
CA HIS A 88 15.49 -56.16 -16.36
C HIS A 88 16.97 -56.22 -15.97
N PHE A 89 17.31 -56.82 -14.82
CA PHE A 89 18.70 -56.95 -14.37
C PHE A 89 19.49 -57.94 -15.23
N ASP A 90 18.88 -59.03 -15.69
CA ASP A 90 19.52 -60.00 -16.56
C ASP A 90 19.81 -59.40 -17.95
N ARG A 91 18.85 -58.67 -18.55
CA ARG A 91 19.11 -57.91 -19.79
C ARG A 91 20.24 -56.90 -19.60
N LYS A 92 20.28 -56.21 -18.45
CA LYS A 92 21.35 -55.26 -18.14
C LYS A 92 22.71 -55.94 -17.99
N ARG A 93 22.76 -57.15 -17.40
CA ARG A 93 23.99 -57.95 -17.30
C ARG A 93 24.45 -58.43 -18.67
N GLN A 94 23.55 -58.94 -19.52
CA GLN A 94 23.87 -59.35 -20.89
C GLN A 94 24.41 -58.18 -21.74
N MET A 95 23.85 -56.98 -21.57
CA MET A 95 24.37 -55.77 -22.23
C MET A 95 25.79 -55.42 -21.77
N LEU A 96 26.16 -55.76 -20.53
CA LEU A 96 27.51 -55.57 -20.00
C LEU A 96 28.50 -56.64 -20.48
N GLU A 97 28.03 -57.82 -20.89
CA GLU A 97 28.87 -58.91 -21.42
C GLU A 97 29.18 -58.76 -22.91
N LEU A 98 28.54 -57.82 -23.61
CA LEU A 98 28.87 -57.52 -25.00
C LEU A 98 30.31 -56.97 -25.12
N PRO A 99 31.11 -57.40 -26.11
CA PRO A 99 32.55 -57.08 -26.23
C PRO A 99 32.86 -55.58 -26.40
N PHE A 100 31.86 -54.72 -26.55
CA PHE A 100 32.00 -53.27 -26.69
C PHE A 100 32.09 -52.53 -25.34
N THR A 101 31.67 -53.14 -24.23
CA THR A 101 31.59 -52.48 -22.91
C THR A 101 32.91 -52.42 -22.14
N ASN A 102 33.90 -53.23 -22.53
CA ASN A 102 35.24 -53.23 -21.91
C ASN A 102 36.25 -52.36 -22.67
N THR A 103 35.77 -51.54 -23.61
CA THR A 103 36.62 -50.49 -24.16
C THR A 103 36.74 -49.40 -23.09
N ARG A 104 37.93 -49.25 -22.49
CA ARG A 104 38.31 -48.10 -21.63
C ARG A 104 38.33 -46.77 -22.40
N ASN A 105 37.60 -46.68 -23.50
CA ASN A 105 37.50 -45.50 -24.33
C ASN A 105 36.43 -44.59 -23.71
N THR A 106 36.85 -43.81 -22.72
CA THR A 106 36.02 -42.82 -22.00
C THR A 106 35.32 -41.86 -22.97
N ALA A 107 35.93 -41.58 -24.13
CA ALA A 107 35.33 -40.77 -25.18
C ALA A 107 34.08 -41.43 -25.77
N PHE A 108 34.10 -42.74 -26.04
CA PHE A 108 32.97 -43.45 -26.61
C PHE A 108 31.80 -43.60 -25.61
N VAL A 109 32.10 -43.92 -24.35
CA VAL A 109 31.09 -43.99 -23.28
C VAL A 109 30.48 -42.59 -23.03
N SER A 110 31.28 -41.53 -23.09
CA SER A 110 30.76 -40.15 -22.95
C SER A 110 29.91 -39.69 -24.14
N ALA A 111 30.14 -40.23 -25.33
CA ALA A 111 29.35 -39.93 -26.52
C ALA A 111 28.00 -40.67 -26.53
N LEU A 112 27.94 -41.88 -25.99
CA LEU A 112 26.71 -42.67 -25.92
C LEU A 112 25.87 -42.37 -24.67
N ASP A 113 26.51 -42.02 -23.55
CA ASP A 113 25.81 -41.69 -22.32
C ASP A 113 25.38 -40.22 -22.32
N THR A 114 24.34 -39.92 -23.09
CA THR A 114 23.65 -38.62 -23.07
C THR A 114 23.23 -38.22 -21.65
N THR A 115 23.08 -39.17 -20.73
CA THR A 115 22.80 -38.88 -19.33
C THR A 115 23.97 -38.23 -18.61
N TYR A 116 25.22 -38.48 -19.01
CA TYR A 116 26.39 -37.82 -18.43
C TYR A 116 26.41 -36.34 -18.80
N SER A 117 26.22 -36.00 -20.08
CA SER A 117 26.13 -34.61 -20.54
C SER A 117 25.00 -33.84 -19.84
N VAL A 118 23.81 -34.46 -19.74
CA VAL A 118 22.67 -33.88 -19.01
C VAL A 118 22.96 -33.73 -17.51
N LYS A 119 23.66 -34.67 -16.87
CA LYS A 119 24.05 -34.56 -15.45
C LYS A 119 25.04 -33.42 -15.22
N VAL A 120 25.99 -33.21 -16.13
CA VAL A 120 26.95 -32.11 -16.06
C VAL A 120 26.23 -30.77 -16.20
N GLU A 121 25.35 -30.63 -17.20
CA GLU A 121 24.57 -29.40 -17.38
C GLU A 121 23.58 -29.16 -16.22
N LEU A 122 22.94 -30.20 -15.68
CA LEU A 122 22.12 -30.08 -14.47
C LEU A 122 22.91 -29.61 -13.25
N LYS A 123 24.15 -30.09 -13.09
CA LYS A 123 25.03 -29.64 -12.01
C LYS A 123 25.37 -28.15 -12.17
N ARG A 124 25.70 -27.74 -13.40
CA ARG A 124 25.99 -26.34 -13.77
C ARG A 124 24.80 -25.41 -13.52
N ILE A 125 23.58 -25.83 -13.90
CA ILE A 125 22.35 -25.08 -13.64
C ILE A 125 22.07 -24.98 -12.13
N LYS A 126 22.28 -26.06 -11.37
CA LYS A 126 22.11 -26.03 -9.91
C LYS A 126 23.09 -25.08 -9.22
N GLU A 127 24.33 -25.01 -9.67
CA GLU A 127 25.33 -24.06 -9.16
C GLU A 127 24.92 -22.61 -9.45
N LYS A 128 24.52 -22.30 -10.70
CA LYS A 128 23.98 -20.98 -11.08
C LYS A 128 22.74 -20.59 -10.26
N LEU A 129 21.86 -21.55 -9.97
CA LEU A 129 20.68 -21.29 -9.13
C LEU A 129 21.07 -21.05 -7.66
N LYS A 130 22.07 -21.75 -7.12
CA LYS A 130 22.57 -21.49 -5.76
C LYS A 130 23.16 -20.09 -5.65
N GLU A 131 23.95 -19.64 -6.61
CA GLU A 131 24.49 -18.28 -6.65
C GLU A 131 23.38 -17.22 -6.69
N LYS A 132 22.37 -17.42 -7.54
CA LYS A 132 21.19 -16.52 -7.59
C LYS A 132 20.36 -16.56 -6.31
N ASN A 133 20.26 -17.70 -5.64
CA ASN A 133 19.48 -17.85 -4.40
C ASN A 133 20.20 -17.28 -3.17
N ILE A 134 21.54 -17.22 -3.17
CA ILE A 134 22.30 -16.47 -2.16
C ILE A 134 22.06 -14.96 -2.30
N ASN A 135 21.88 -14.47 -3.54
CA ASN A 135 21.52 -13.06 -3.79
C ASN A 135 20.06 -12.73 -3.44
N SER A 136 19.13 -13.69 -3.56
CA SER A 136 17.73 -13.49 -3.15
C SER A 136 17.56 -13.39 -1.62
N GLY A 137 18.49 -13.98 -0.85
CA GLY A 137 18.54 -13.84 0.61
C GLY A 137 18.97 -12.45 1.08
N LYS A 138 19.95 -11.83 0.41
CA LYS A 138 20.36 -10.43 0.70
C LYS A 138 19.28 -9.41 0.35
N PHE A 139 18.49 -9.65 -0.71
CA PHE A 139 17.35 -8.79 -1.05
C PHE A 139 16.26 -8.80 0.03
N LYS A 140 15.97 -9.95 0.66
CA LYS A 140 14.95 -10.04 1.71
C LYS A 140 15.27 -9.23 2.97
N PHE A 141 16.55 -9.12 3.33
CA PHE A 141 16.96 -8.33 4.50
C PHE A 141 16.94 -6.81 4.22
N GLN A 142 17.16 -6.39 2.98
CA GLN A 142 17.02 -4.98 2.60
C GLN A 142 15.56 -4.55 2.47
N HIS A 143 14.65 -5.47 2.09
CA HIS A 143 13.22 -5.18 2.05
C HIS A 143 12.64 -4.94 3.44
N SER A 144 13.03 -5.71 4.48
CA SER A 144 12.48 -5.50 5.82
C SER A 144 12.82 -4.13 6.40
N LYS A 145 14.03 -3.62 6.16
CA LYS A 145 14.42 -2.28 6.61
C LYS A 145 13.67 -1.17 5.86
N LYS A 146 13.50 -1.33 4.55
CA LYS A 146 12.71 -0.38 3.74
C LYS A 146 11.21 -0.44 4.09
N ASP A 147 10.69 -1.60 4.44
CA ASP A 147 9.29 -1.77 4.84
C ASP A 147 9.01 -1.08 6.19
N GLU A 148 9.99 -1.07 7.11
CA GLU A 148 9.93 -0.31 8.38
C GLU A 148 9.99 1.20 8.11
N GLU A 149 10.94 1.68 7.31
CA GLU A 149 11.01 3.10 6.89
C GLU A 149 9.72 3.56 6.19
N ILE A 150 9.12 2.72 5.34
CA ILE A 150 7.83 3.01 4.69
C ILE A 150 6.69 3.04 5.71
N SER A 151 6.75 2.23 6.77
CA SER A 151 5.76 2.25 7.84
C SER A 151 5.80 3.55 8.62
N ASP A 152 7.00 4.00 8.99
CA ASP A 152 7.21 5.24 9.75
C ASP A 152 6.76 6.46 8.94
N LEU A 153 7.15 6.54 7.66
CA LEU A 153 6.70 7.61 6.75
C LEU A 153 5.17 7.63 6.57
N LYS A 154 4.49 6.48 6.63
CA LYS A 154 3.02 6.43 6.57
C LYS A 154 2.38 6.97 7.84
N GLU A 155 2.98 6.74 9.00
CA GLU A 155 2.49 7.30 10.26
C GLU A 155 2.69 8.82 10.29
N GLU A 156 3.84 9.32 9.82
CA GLU A 156 4.08 10.77 9.67
C GLU A 156 3.06 11.42 8.72
N LEU A 157 2.82 10.83 7.55
CA LEU A 157 1.81 11.32 6.61
C LEU A 157 0.40 11.34 7.23
N LYS A 158 0.07 10.34 8.06
CA LYS A 158 -1.19 10.28 8.77
C LYS A 158 -1.30 11.41 9.80
N SER A 159 -0.22 11.69 10.54
CA SER A 159 -0.14 12.80 11.49
C SER A 159 -0.30 14.16 10.81
N ILE A 160 0.45 14.40 9.73
CA ILE A 160 0.35 15.64 8.93
C ILE A 160 -1.07 15.84 8.40
N LYS A 161 -1.69 14.76 7.89
CA LYS A 161 -3.07 14.82 7.40
C LYS A 161 -4.04 15.23 8.50
N THR A 162 -3.93 14.66 9.70
CA THR A 162 -4.81 15.04 10.83
C THR A 162 -4.60 16.49 11.26
N SER A 163 -3.37 17.00 11.22
CA SER A 163 -3.08 18.41 11.49
C SER A 163 -3.68 19.33 10.42
N LEU A 164 -3.56 18.96 9.14
CA LEU A 164 -4.17 19.70 8.03
C LEU A 164 -5.70 19.74 8.15
N ASP A 165 -6.34 18.62 8.46
CA ASP A 165 -7.79 18.54 8.65
C ASP A 165 -8.23 19.45 9.82
N SER A 166 -7.45 19.51 10.91
CA SER A 166 -7.69 20.43 12.03
C SER A 166 -7.57 21.90 11.60
N HIS A 167 -6.56 22.27 10.80
CA HIS A 167 -6.40 23.64 10.32
C HIS A 167 -7.51 24.04 9.35
N VAL A 168 -7.99 23.11 8.52
CA VAL A 168 -9.14 23.37 7.62
C VAL A 168 -10.40 23.67 8.42
N ILE A 169 -10.62 22.99 9.56
CA ILE A 169 -11.75 23.30 10.46
C ILE A 169 -11.60 24.70 11.03
N GLN A 170 -10.42 25.06 11.57
CA GLN A 170 -10.17 26.40 12.11
C GLN A 170 -10.36 27.50 11.06
N ILE A 171 -9.91 27.28 9.83
CA ILE A 171 -10.13 28.24 8.72
C ILE A 171 -11.62 28.42 8.44
N LYS A 172 -12.42 27.35 8.47
CA LYS A 172 -13.87 27.45 8.28
C LYS A 172 -14.55 28.20 9.42
N GLU A 173 -14.16 27.94 10.67
CA GLU A 173 -14.67 28.66 11.84
C GLU A 173 -14.36 30.17 11.72
N LEU A 174 -13.12 30.53 11.37
CA LEU A 174 -12.73 31.91 11.13
C LEU A 174 -13.48 32.55 9.95
N GLN A 175 -13.77 31.78 8.89
CA GLN A 175 -14.59 32.24 7.78
C GLN A 175 -16.03 32.51 8.21
N GLU A 176 -16.63 31.64 9.03
CA GLU A 176 -17.97 31.86 9.57
C GLU A 176 -18.02 33.07 10.52
N GLU A 177 -16.99 33.27 11.33
CA GLU A 177 -16.85 34.49 12.12
C GLU A 177 -16.75 35.72 11.21
N LEU A 178 -15.92 35.68 10.17
CA LEU A 178 -15.81 36.77 9.19
C LEU A 178 -17.14 37.05 8.47
N GLU A 179 -17.93 36.03 8.12
CA GLU A 179 -19.26 36.22 7.53
C GLU A 179 -20.24 36.84 8.53
N LYS A 180 -20.17 36.48 9.82
CA LYS A 180 -20.95 37.18 10.87
C LYS A 180 -20.50 38.64 11.03
N PHE A 181 -19.22 38.92 10.79
CA PHE A 181 -18.64 40.25 10.78
C PHE A 181 -18.70 40.97 9.42
N LYS A 182 -19.34 40.39 8.39
CA LYS A 182 -19.80 41.16 7.23
C LYS A 182 -20.98 42.03 7.65
N ALA A 183 -20.65 42.98 8.52
CA ALA A 183 -21.30 44.25 8.69
C ALA A 183 -21.77 44.73 7.33
N THR A 184 -23.04 45.12 7.26
CA THR A 184 -23.52 45.89 6.11
C THR A 184 -22.60 47.11 5.95
N PRO A 185 -22.51 47.71 4.75
CA PRO A 185 -21.73 48.95 4.57
C PRO A 185 -22.07 50.02 5.62
N GLU A 186 -23.31 50.03 6.12
CA GLU A 186 -23.83 50.89 7.18
C GLU A 186 -23.22 50.57 8.57
N ASP A 187 -23.03 49.29 8.89
CA ASP A 187 -22.37 48.85 10.12
C ASP A 187 -20.86 49.15 10.11
N LEU A 188 -20.22 49.11 8.94
CA LEU A 188 -18.81 49.47 8.78
C LEU A 188 -18.58 50.98 9.02
N ASP A 189 -19.52 51.81 8.58
CA ASP A 189 -19.52 53.25 8.85
C ASP A 189 -19.76 53.53 10.34
N MET A 190 -20.69 52.82 10.98
CA MET A 190 -20.88 52.89 12.44
C MET A 190 -19.63 52.45 13.21
N PHE A 191 -18.98 51.37 12.80
CA PHE A 191 -17.78 50.87 13.48
C PHE A 191 -16.61 51.83 13.30
N ASN A 192 -16.41 52.39 12.10
CA ASN A 192 -15.42 53.43 11.85
C ASN A 192 -15.70 54.69 12.65
N LEU A 193 -16.97 55.11 12.78
CA LEU A 193 -17.36 56.25 13.62
C LEU A 193 -17.08 55.98 15.10
N HIS A 194 -17.44 54.78 15.58
CA HIS A 194 -17.23 54.36 16.96
C HIS A 194 -15.74 54.27 17.30
N TRP A 195 -14.93 53.64 16.44
CA TRP A 195 -13.49 53.51 16.66
C TRP A 195 -12.77 54.86 16.55
N ARG A 196 -13.19 55.75 15.64
CA ARG A 196 -12.72 57.15 15.64
C ARG A 196 -13.07 57.85 16.96
N ASN A 197 -14.30 57.70 17.45
CA ASN A 197 -14.74 58.34 18.68
C ASN A 197 -14.02 57.78 19.91
N GLU A 198 -13.79 56.47 20.00
CA GLU A 198 -13.03 55.85 21.10
C GLU A 198 -11.55 56.18 21.03
N PHE A 199 -10.95 56.20 19.84
CA PHE A 199 -9.57 56.63 19.65
C PHE A 199 -9.40 58.10 20.07
N LEU A 200 -10.28 58.99 19.60
CA LEU A 200 -10.30 60.40 19.97
C LEU A 200 -10.54 60.59 21.46
N LYS A 201 -11.42 59.80 22.09
CA LYS A 201 -11.62 59.83 23.55
C LYS A 201 -10.35 59.42 24.29
N SER A 202 -9.69 58.34 23.88
CA SER A 202 -8.47 57.86 24.56
C SER A 202 -7.32 58.86 24.43
N GLU A 203 -7.20 59.49 23.26
CA GLU A 203 -6.14 60.46 23.00
C GLU A 203 -6.44 61.79 23.68
N ASN A 204 -7.70 62.24 23.69
CA ASN A 204 -8.13 63.38 24.50
C ASN A 204 -7.92 63.12 25.99
N LEU A 205 -8.10 61.89 26.48
CA LEU A 205 -7.81 61.52 27.86
C LEU A 205 -6.31 61.67 28.16
N ARG A 206 -5.45 61.16 27.27
CA ARG A 206 -4.00 61.30 27.38
C ARG A 206 -3.53 62.74 27.37
N ILE A 207 -4.08 63.56 26.47
CA ILE A 207 -3.78 64.99 26.39
C ILE A 207 -4.24 65.68 27.69
N MET A 208 -5.43 65.36 28.20
CA MET A 208 -5.94 65.90 29.46
C MET A 208 -5.11 65.48 30.67
N GLU A 209 -4.64 64.23 30.71
CA GLU A 209 -3.74 63.73 31.76
C GLU A 209 -2.37 64.43 31.69
N ALA A 210 -1.82 64.63 30.49
CA ALA A 210 -0.57 65.36 30.29
C ALA A 210 -0.69 66.83 30.72
N CYS A 211 -1.76 67.52 30.30
CA CYS A 211 -2.06 68.90 30.73
C CYS A 211 -2.24 68.99 32.25
N ASN A 212 -2.96 68.06 32.88
CA ASN A 212 -3.12 68.03 34.32
C ASN A 212 -1.80 67.76 35.06
N LYS A 213 -0.91 66.96 34.49
CA LYS A 213 0.42 66.70 35.03
C LYS A 213 1.29 67.95 35.02
N GLU A 214 1.31 68.71 33.91
CA GLU A 214 2.00 70.00 33.83
C GLU A 214 1.39 71.05 34.79
N ARG A 215 0.06 71.10 34.88
CA ARG A 215 -0.65 72.02 35.80
C ARG A 215 -0.28 71.78 37.25
N ARG A 216 -0.10 70.51 37.64
CA ARG A 216 0.39 70.12 38.98
C ARG A 216 1.84 70.53 39.21
N GLN A 217 2.68 70.43 38.19
CA GLN A 217 4.09 70.82 38.28
C GLN A 217 4.30 72.34 38.40
N HIS A 218 3.37 73.15 37.86
CA HIS A 218 3.49 74.61 37.85
C HIS A 218 2.64 75.35 38.91
N HIS A 219 1.97 74.65 39.83
CA HIS A 219 1.12 75.26 40.88
C HIS A 219 0.10 76.31 40.36
N LEU A 220 -0.41 76.12 39.15
CA LEU A 220 -1.39 77.05 38.57
C LEU A 220 -2.76 76.86 39.23
N VAL A 221 -3.20 77.88 39.96
CA VAL A 221 -4.50 77.97 40.66
C VAL A 221 -5.66 77.97 39.66
N LYS A 222 -6.76 77.33 40.04
CA LYS A 222 -8.07 77.20 39.36
C LYS A 222 -8.37 78.33 38.33
N CYS A 223 -8.21 78.05 37.04
CA CYS A 223 -8.93 78.78 35.99
C CYS A 223 -10.28 78.09 35.75
N LYS A 224 -11.36 78.84 35.91
CA LYS A 224 -12.69 78.50 35.37
C LYS A 224 -12.55 78.38 33.85
N PHE A 225 -13.06 77.30 33.26
CA PHE A 225 -12.66 76.84 31.93
C PHE A 225 -13.65 77.18 30.81
N ASP A 226 -14.65 78.02 31.04
CA ASP A 226 -15.85 77.95 30.18
C ASP A 226 -16.07 79.10 29.19
N GLU A 227 -15.26 80.17 29.12
CA GLU A 227 -15.59 81.27 28.19
C GLU A 227 -14.47 81.79 27.26
N ASP A 228 -13.17 81.56 27.52
CA ASP A 228 -12.11 82.28 26.76
C ASP A 228 -11.03 81.38 26.09
N TYR A 229 -11.35 80.12 25.73
CA TYR A 229 -10.33 79.21 25.15
C TYR A 229 -9.72 79.74 23.84
N GLU A 230 -10.51 80.39 22.98
CA GLU A 230 -10.00 81.00 21.74
C GLU A 230 -9.11 82.22 22.00
N GLU A 231 -9.41 83.02 23.04
CA GLU A 231 -8.64 84.22 23.38
C GLU A 231 -7.32 83.89 24.09
N ILE A 232 -7.28 82.82 24.88
CA ILE A 232 -6.06 82.31 25.53
C ILE A 232 -5.11 81.69 24.50
N VAL A 233 -5.62 80.95 23.52
CA VAL A 233 -4.81 80.37 22.43
C VAL A 233 -4.25 81.46 21.52
N ALA A 234 -5.01 82.53 21.27
CA ALA A 234 -4.55 83.67 20.47
C ALA A 234 -3.42 84.49 21.14
N ASN A 235 -3.38 84.56 22.48
CA ASN A 235 -2.46 85.45 23.21
C ASN A 235 -1.24 84.75 23.82
N HIS A 236 -1.13 83.42 23.77
CA HIS A 236 0.02 82.69 24.33
C HIS A 236 0.83 81.92 23.26
N PRO A 237 2.03 82.43 22.87
CA PRO A 237 2.89 81.83 21.84
C PRO A 237 3.29 80.37 22.10
N LYS A 238 3.24 79.92 23.36
CA LYS A 238 3.61 78.55 23.75
C LYS A 238 2.60 77.50 23.27
N TYR A 239 1.31 77.85 23.13
CA TYR A 239 0.28 76.89 22.67
C TYR A 239 0.19 76.79 21.15
N VAL A 240 0.66 77.80 20.41
CA VAL A 240 0.78 77.76 18.95
C VAL A 240 1.76 76.68 18.50
N ASN A 241 2.86 76.48 19.24
CA ASN A 241 3.83 75.42 18.94
C ASN A 241 3.25 74.01 19.17
N LEU A 242 2.44 73.82 20.22
CA LEU A 242 1.76 72.55 20.51
C LEU A 242 0.74 72.15 19.43
N ALA A 243 0.00 73.11 18.88
CA ALA A 243 -0.92 72.85 17.76
C ALA A 243 -0.17 72.45 16.47
N PHE A 244 0.97 73.09 16.22
CA PHE A 244 1.84 72.75 15.09
C PHE A 244 2.46 71.34 15.23
N ASP A 245 2.91 70.98 16.44
CA ASP A 245 3.45 69.66 16.73
C ASP A 245 2.38 68.56 16.58
N TYR A 246 1.12 68.85 16.94
CA TYR A 246 0.01 67.91 16.74
C TYR A 246 -0.32 67.71 15.25
N GLU A 247 -0.31 68.76 14.43
CA GLU A 247 -0.47 68.62 12.98
C GLU A 247 0.67 67.80 12.35
N GLN A 248 1.92 68.02 12.77
CA GLN A 248 3.05 67.21 12.31
C GLN A 248 2.92 65.75 12.72
N LEU A 249 2.45 65.48 13.95
CA LEU A 249 2.20 64.12 14.43
C LEU A 249 1.10 63.45 13.61
N GLN A 250 0.00 64.14 13.33
CA GLN A 250 -1.07 63.60 12.49
C GLN A 250 -0.60 63.30 11.07
N ARG A 251 0.25 64.16 10.48
CA ARG A 251 0.83 63.92 9.16
C ARG A 251 1.78 62.72 9.16
N THR A 252 2.64 62.59 10.17
CA THR A 252 3.61 61.48 10.25
C THR A 252 2.93 60.14 10.52
N VAL A 253 1.98 60.08 11.46
CA VAL A 253 1.17 58.87 11.72
C VAL A 253 0.32 58.52 10.50
N GLY A 254 -0.28 59.51 9.84
CA GLY A 254 -1.02 59.32 8.59
C GLY A 254 -0.14 58.75 7.48
N GLN A 255 1.08 59.27 7.30
CA GLN A 255 2.05 58.75 6.33
C GLN A 255 2.43 57.30 6.64
N GLN A 256 2.82 56.99 7.88
CA GLN A 256 3.15 55.62 8.30
C GLN A 256 2.02 54.62 8.05
N TYR A 257 0.78 55.04 8.31
CA TYR A 257 -0.39 54.21 8.03
C TYR A 257 -0.58 53.97 6.53
N THR A 258 -0.44 55.00 5.70
CA THR A 258 -0.53 54.84 4.24
C THR A 258 0.58 53.98 3.65
N GLU A 259 1.80 54.06 4.18
CA GLU A 259 2.92 53.20 3.80
C GLU A 259 2.67 51.75 4.21
N SER A 260 2.18 51.53 5.42
CA SER A 260 1.79 50.21 5.91
C SER A 260 0.70 49.60 5.02
N LEU A 261 -0.34 50.36 4.66
CA LEU A 261 -1.38 49.89 3.74
C LEU A 261 -0.86 49.57 2.35
N LYS A 262 0.12 50.33 1.83
CA LYS A 262 0.78 50.00 0.55
C LYS A 262 1.54 48.69 0.65
N HIS A 263 2.31 48.51 1.72
CA HIS A 263 3.07 47.28 1.96
C HIS A 263 2.16 46.04 2.03
N TRP A 264 1.06 46.13 2.80
CA TRP A 264 0.07 45.05 2.90
C TRP A 264 -0.59 44.73 1.54
N LYS A 265 -0.90 45.73 0.72
CA LYS A 265 -1.42 45.51 -0.63
C LYS A 265 -0.42 44.78 -1.53
N GLU A 266 0.85 45.16 -1.46
CA GLU A 266 1.92 44.50 -2.21
C GLU A 266 2.11 43.05 -1.75
N GLU A 267 2.07 42.79 -0.44
CA GLU A 267 2.19 41.43 0.11
C GLU A 267 1.04 40.52 -0.33
N ILE A 268 -0.20 41.02 -0.30
CA ILE A 268 -1.38 40.31 -0.81
C ILE A 268 -1.21 39.96 -2.29
N GLU A 269 -0.71 40.92 -3.10
CA GLU A 269 -0.49 40.70 -4.53
C GLU A 269 0.61 39.67 -4.79
N GLN A 270 1.68 39.67 -3.99
CA GLN A 270 2.72 38.63 -4.06
C GLN A 270 2.17 37.24 -3.70
N LEU A 271 1.32 37.14 -2.68
CA LEU A 271 0.69 35.88 -2.29
C LEU A 271 -0.24 35.34 -3.39
N LYS A 272 -1.00 36.21 -4.06
CA LYS A 272 -1.82 35.82 -5.23
C LYS A 272 -0.96 35.22 -6.34
N LYS A 273 0.16 35.88 -6.70
CA LYS A 273 1.09 35.37 -7.71
C LYS A 273 1.69 34.01 -7.32
N LYS A 274 2.03 33.80 -6.04
CA LYS A 274 2.50 32.49 -5.55
C LYS A 274 1.42 31.41 -5.68
N ASN A 275 0.16 31.74 -5.37
CA ASN A 275 -0.95 30.80 -5.49
C ASN A 275 -1.22 30.42 -6.96
N GLU A 276 -1.20 31.40 -7.88
CA GLU A 276 -1.30 31.14 -9.32
C GLU A 276 -0.18 30.23 -9.84
N GLN A 277 1.06 30.41 -9.34
CA GLN A 277 2.17 29.53 -9.67
C GLN A 277 1.95 28.10 -9.15
N GLN A 278 1.40 27.93 -7.94
CA GLN A 278 1.06 26.61 -7.40
C GLN A 278 -0.02 25.93 -8.24
N ASP A 279 -1.06 26.65 -8.66
CA ASP A 279 -2.10 26.13 -9.55
C ASP A 279 -1.54 25.66 -10.89
N LEU A 280 -0.58 26.38 -11.47
CA LEU A 280 0.11 25.95 -12.70
C LEU A 280 0.89 24.66 -12.51
N VAL A 281 1.55 24.47 -11.35
CA VAL A 281 2.26 23.22 -11.03
C VAL A 281 1.28 22.06 -10.90
N ILE A 282 0.15 22.26 -10.21
CA ILE A 282 -0.91 21.25 -10.07
C ILE A 282 -1.47 20.86 -11.44
N LYS A 283 -1.76 21.83 -12.31
CA LYS A 283 -2.25 21.58 -13.68
C LYS A 283 -1.24 20.77 -14.51
N ARG A 284 0.05 21.10 -14.45
CA ARG A 284 1.11 20.34 -15.14
C ARG A 284 1.19 18.90 -14.65
N TYR A 285 1.10 18.69 -13.35
CA TYR A 285 1.10 17.34 -12.76
C TYR A 285 -0.11 16.52 -13.22
N GLN A 286 -1.30 17.12 -13.22
CA GLN A 286 -2.52 16.46 -13.72
C GLN A 286 -2.40 16.11 -15.21
N GLN A 287 -1.86 17.00 -16.03
CA GLN A 287 -1.60 16.75 -17.44
C GLN A 287 -0.62 15.58 -17.64
N GLN A 288 0.45 15.52 -16.83
CA GLN A 288 1.42 14.42 -16.88
C GLN A 288 0.77 13.08 -16.52
N GLN A 289 -0.10 13.04 -15.51
CA GLN A 289 -0.87 11.84 -15.16
C GLN A 289 -1.80 11.39 -16.29
N GLN A 290 -2.46 12.33 -16.98
CA GLN A 290 -3.30 12.02 -18.14
C GLN A 290 -2.47 11.40 -19.28
N LEU A 291 -1.29 11.95 -19.59
CA LEU A 291 -0.39 11.41 -20.60
C LEU A 291 0.10 9.99 -20.24
N GLN A 292 0.45 9.76 -18.97
CA GLN A 292 0.83 8.42 -18.50
C GLN A 292 -0.33 7.41 -18.64
N ASN A 293 -1.55 7.82 -18.33
CA ASN A 293 -2.73 6.96 -18.51
C ASN A 293 -3.02 6.68 -19.99
N GLN A 294 -2.87 7.66 -20.88
CA GLN A 294 -2.99 7.45 -22.32
C GLN A 294 -1.93 6.48 -22.83
N GLN A 295 -0.67 6.59 -22.38
CA GLN A 295 0.39 5.65 -22.73
C GLN A 295 0.08 4.22 -22.29
N LYS A 296 -0.48 4.04 -21.08
CA LYS A 296 -0.91 2.71 -20.59
C LYS A 296 -2.02 2.11 -21.46
N VAL A 297 -2.99 2.92 -21.88
CA VAL A 297 -4.08 2.47 -22.78
C VAL A 297 -3.53 2.05 -24.14
N ILE A 298 -2.52 2.76 -24.67
CA ILE A 298 -1.87 2.40 -25.94
C ILE A 298 -1.02 1.12 -25.81
N GLN A 299 -0.42 0.85 -24.65
CA GLN A 299 0.40 -0.33 -24.41
C GLN A 299 -0.43 -1.61 -24.14
N GLN A 300 -1.63 -1.50 -23.57
CA GLN A 300 -2.48 -2.67 -23.25
C GLN A 300 -2.82 -3.59 -24.45
N PRO A 301 -3.16 -3.09 -25.66
CA PRO A 301 -3.44 -3.93 -26.82
C PRO A 301 -2.26 -4.81 -27.27
N GLN A 302 -1.01 -4.40 -27.02
CA GLN A 302 0.16 -5.20 -27.40
C GLN A 302 0.28 -6.46 -26.53
N GLU A 303 -0.10 -6.38 -25.24
CA GLU A 303 -0.11 -7.54 -24.35
C GLU A 303 -1.28 -8.48 -24.66
N TRP A 304 -2.45 -7.93 -25.00
CA TRP A 304 -3.63 -8.72 -25.38
C TRP A 304 -3.44 -9.48 -26.69
N ASN A 305 -2.67 -8.96 -27.65
CA ASN A 305 -2.36 -9.67 -28.88
C ASN A 305 -1.25 -10.74 -28.72
N GLN A 306 -0.43 -10.68 -27.68
CA GLN A 306 0.60 -11.69 -27.39
C GLN A 306 0.06 -12.88 -26.58
N GLN A 307 -1.01 -12.69 -25.80
CA GLN A 307 -1.63 -13.78 -25.02
C GLN A 307 -2.13 -14.96 -25.88
N PRO A 308 -2.83 -14.76 -27.00
CA PRO A 308 -3.26 -15.86 -27.86
C PRO A 308 -2.09 -16.65 -28.45
N GLN A 309 -1.00 -15.98 -28.81
CA GLN A 309 0.19 -16.64 -29.37
C GLN A 309 0.90 -17.51 -28.32
N GLN A 310 1.04 -17.02 -27.09
CA GLN A 310 1.59 -17.80 -25.99
C GLN A 310 0.68 -18.96 -25.59
N TRP A 311 -0.65 -18.76 -25.64
CA TRP A 311 -1.61 -19.82 -25.36
C TRP A 311 -1.58 -20.92 -26.42
N ASN A 312 -1.50 -20.55 -27.71
CA ASN A 312 -1.34 -21.51 -28.80
C ASN A 312 -0.01 -22.26 -28.73
N GLN A 313 1.10 -21.59 -28.40
CA GLN A 313 2.39 -22.27 -28.18
C GLN A 313 2.32 -23.30 -27.04
N GLN A 314 1.66 -22.96 -25.92
CA GLN A 314 1.47 -23.90 -24.82
C GLN A 314 0.59 -25.10 -25.22
N GLN A 315 -0.44 -24.87 -26.05
CA GLN A 315 -1.25 -25.98 -26.58
C GLN A 315 -0.47 -26.87 -27.54
N ASP A 316 0.34 -26.29 -28.42
CA ASP A 316 1.18 -27.03 -29.35
C ASP A 316 2.24 -27.87 -28.61
N GLU A 317 2.89 -27.30 -27.60
CA GLU A 317 3.82 -28.04 -26.72
C GLU A 317 3.11 -29.20 -26.00
N TYR A 318 1.90 -28.97 -25.51
CA TYR A 318 1.09 -30.01 -24.85
C TYR A 318 0.72 -31.14 -25.82
N HIS A 319 0.31 -30.80 -27.04
CA HIS A 319 -0.03 -31.79 -28.07
C HIS A 319 1.18 -32.56 -28.58
N GLN A 320 2.32 -31.90 -28.81
CA GLN A 320 3.57 -32.55 -29.21
C GLN A 320 4.10 -33.49 -28.12
N GLY A 321 4.02 -33.08 -26.85
CA GLY A 321 4.35 -33.93 -25.70
C GLY A 321 3.49 -35.20 -25.65
N HIS A 322 2.17 -35.08 -25.87
CA HIS A 322 1.26 -36.22 -25.87
C HIS A 322 1.44 -37.16 -27.08
N PHE A 323 1.77 -36.63 -28.26
CA PHE A 323 1.98 -37.42 -29.47
C PHE A 323 3.26 -38.27 -29.38
N ASN A 324 4.35 -37.69 -28.88
CA ASN A 324 5.60 -38.41 -28.67
C ASN A 324 5.44 -39.53 -27.63
N HIS A 325 4.62 -39.33 -26.60
CA HIS A 325 4.35 -40.36 -25.60
C HIS A 325 3.55 -41.56 -26.16
N ARG A 326 2.69 -41.35 -27.18
CA ARG A 326 1.93 -42.42 -27.85
C ARG A 326 2.76 -43.20 -28.88
N ARG A 327 3.72 -42.57 -29.57
CA ARG A 327 4.60 -43.27 -30.52
C ARG A 327 5.53 -44.27 -29.81
N ASN A 328 6.11 -43.89 -28.67
CA ASN A 328 6.98 -44.80 -27.91
C ASN A 328 6.25 -46.05 -27.40
N ASN A 329 4.98 -45.93 -27.00
CA ASN A 329 4.19 -47.08 -26.54
C ASN A 329 3.73 -48.04 -27.66
N ARG A 330 3.80 -47.66 -28.95
CA ARG A 330 3.44 -48.57 -30.06
C ARG A 330 4.60 -49.44 -30.53
N HIS A 331 5.85 -49.00 -30.36
CA HIS A 331 7.00 -49.84 -30.70
C HIS A 331 7.16 -51.02 -29.74
N ASP A 332 6.91 -50.84 -28.43
CA ASP A 332 7.00 -51.92 -27.44
C ASP A 332 5.96 -53.05 -27.60
N ARG A 333 4.86 -52.84 -28.34
CA ARG A 333 3.84 -53.88 -28.55
C ARG A 333 4.07 -54.74 -29.78
N ARG A 334 4.95 -54.37 -30.71
CA ARG A 334 5.22 -55.19 -31.91
C ARG A 334 6.28 -56.26 -31.71
N GLU A 335 7.07 -56.21 -30.63
CA GLU A 335 8.13 -57.20 -30.38
C GLU A 335 7.70 -58.41 -29.52
N HIS A 336 6.49 -58.43 -28.97
CA HIS A 336 6.01 -59.54 -28.13
C HIS A 336 4.92 -60.42 -28.78
N GLY A 337 4.66 -60.25 -30.07
CA GLY A 337 3.77 -61.12 -30.85
C GLY A 337 4.51 -62.29 -31.51
N GLY A 338 5.31 -63.04 -30.75
CA GLY A 338 6.10 -64.17 -31.26
C GLY A 338 5.67 -65.50 -30.67
N ARG A 339 5.03 -66.33 -31.51
CA ARG A 339 4.90 -67.80 -31.46
C ARG A 339 4.49 -68.45 -30.12
N PHE A 340 3.23 -68.86 -30.07
CA PHE A 340 2.87 -70.15 -29.48
C PHE A 340 2.39 -71.05 -30.62
N TYR A 341 3.22 -72.04 -30.97
CA TYR A 341 2.83 -73.28 -31.65
C TYR A 341 3.01 -74.41 -30.64
#